data_AF-A0A1H4F6M8-F1
#
_entry.id   AF-A0A1H4F6M8-F1
#
_cell.length_a   1.000
_cell.length_b   1.000
_cell.length_c   1.000
_cell.angle_alpha   90.00
_cell.angle_beta   90.00
_cell.angle_gamma   90.00
#
_symmetry.space_group_name_H-M   'P 1'
#
loop_
_entity.id
_entity.type
_entity.pdbx_description
1 polymer ?
#
loop_
_entity_poly.entity_id
_entity_poly.type
_entity_poly.pdbx_seq_one_letter_code
_entity_poly.pdbx_strand_id
1 'polypeptide(L)'
;MEANTKIHLPEDFNILCSIYQIKPENIIQSFVNEISFPSFYSRPNDTDRWATYFFLHFLDVEESKYEVNEDMEDHYLKRFTDVLKNNFENHRDDVLKAENDGREIMRQWHKAALAERARYLTDNL
;
A
#
# COMPACT_ATOMS: atom_id res chain seq x y z
N MET A 1 5.44 -4.89 21.76
CA MET A 1 6.05 -3.63 22.23
C MET A 1 5.77 -2.61 21.14
N GLU A 2 4.81 -1.71 21.34
CA GLU A 2 4.56 -0.65 20.36
C GLU A 2 5.74 0.32 20.43
N ALA A 3 6.55 0.38 19.36
CA ALA A 3 7.55 1.41 19.24
C ALA A 3 6.80 2.75 19.16
N ASN A 4 6.95 3.58 20.18
CA ASN A 4 6.39 4.94 20.19
C ASN A 4 7.25 5.81 19.26
N THR A 5 7.14 5.55 17.96
CA THR A 5 7.87 6.26 16.91
C THR A 5 7.20 7.61 16.75
N LYS A 6 7.80 8.64 17.38
CA LYS A 6 7.31 10.01 17.25
C LYS A 6 7.62 10.51 15.83
N ILE A 7 6.59 10.74 15.03
CA ILE A 7 6.73 11.32 13.69
C ILE A 7 7.24 12.76 13.85
N HIS A 8 8.37 13.07 13.21
CA HIS A 8 8.87 14.43 13.16
C HIS A 8 8.17 15.19 12.03
N LEU A 9 7.47 16.27 12.37
CA LEU A 9 6.76 17.11 11.40
C LEU A 9 7.66 18.27 10.95
N PRO A 10 7.93 18.43 9.64
CA PRO A 10 8.72 19.54 9.12
C PRO A 10 8.11 20.91 9.44
N GLU A 11 8.95 21.95 9.49
CA GLU A 11 8.53 23.32 9.77
C GLU A 11 7.43 23.81 8.80
N ASP A 12 7.66 23.69 7.50
CA ASP A 12 6.70 24.11 6.47
C ASP A 12 5.33 23.43 6.62
N PHE A 13 5.32 22.14 6.95
CA PHE A 13 4.08 21.39 7.16
C PHE A 13 3.31 21.90 8.39
N ASN A 14 4.01 22.19 9.49
CA ASN A 14 3.41 22.78 10.69
C ASN A 14 2.86 24.18 10.42
N ILE A 15 3.59 24.99 9.65
CA ILE A 15 3.16 26.33 9.25
C ILE A 15 1.87 26.24 8.43
N LEU A 16 1.82 25.38 7.40
CA LEU A 16 0.63 25.19 6.59
C LEU A 16 -0.56 24.71 7.43
N CYS A 17 -0.35 23.71 8.30
CA CYS A 17 -1.38 23.24 9.23
C CYS A 17 -1.90 24.39 10.11
N SER A 18 -1.01 25.25 10.60
CA SER A 18 -1.37 26.39 11.45
C SER A 18 -2.16 27.47 10.69
N ILE A 19 -1.76 27.80 9.45
CA ILE A 19 -2.46 28.76 8.58
C ILE A 19 -3.91 28.34 8.36
N TYR A 20 -4.15 27.05 8.08
CA TYR A 20 -5.47 26.52 7.79
C TYR A 20 -6.20 25.97 9.02
N GLN A 21 -5.61 26.07 10.23
CA GLN A 21 -6.14 25.52 11.48
C GLN A 21 -6.44 24.01 11.40
N ILE A 22 -5.62 23.28 10.65
CA ILE A 22 -5.73 21.84 10.47
C ILE A 22 -4.85 21.14 11.51
N LYS A 23 -5.39 20.10 12.14
CA LYS A 23 -4.60 19.18 12.97
C LYS A 23 -3.73 18.30 12.05
N PRO A 24 -2.40 18.27 12.20
CA PRO A 24 -1.51 17.46 11.35
C PRO A 24 -1.93 15.99 11.24
N GLU A 25 -2.43 15.43 12.34
CA GLU A 25 -2.88 14.04 12.42
C GLU A 25 -4.01 13.75 11.44
N ASN A 26 -4.90 14.73 11.18
CA ASN A 26 -6.01 14.56 10.25
C ASN A 26 -5.51 14.39 8.81
N ILE A 27 -4.56 15.22 8.37
CA ILE A 27 -3.99 15.11 7.02
C ILE A 27 -3.20 13.80 6.87
N ILE A 28 -2.37 13.47 7.86
CA ILE A 28 -1.56 12.25 7.83
C ILE A 28 -2.46 11.01 7.79
N GLN A 29 -3.48 10.95 8.65
CA GLN A 29 -4.41 9.83 8.66
C GLN A 29 -5.21 9.73 7.36
N SER A 30 -5.68 10.87 6.81
CA SER A 30 -6.35 10.87 5.51
C SER A 30 -5.45 10.33 4.41
N PHE A 31 -4.18 10.73 4.38
CA PHE A 31 -3.22 10.20 3.42
C PHE A 31 -3.03 8.69 3.55
N VAL A 32 -2.82 8.20 4.78
CA VAL A 32 -2.64 6.76 5.04
C VAL A 32 -3.88 5.95 4.66
N ASN A 33 -5.08 6.47 4.90
CA ASN A 33 -6.34 5.79 4.55
C ASN A 33 -6.50 5.59 3.03
N GLU A 34 -5.87 6.42 2.21
CA GLU A 34 -5.93 6.35 0.75
C GLU A 34 -4.85 5.43 0.14
N ILE A 35 -3.97 4.84 0.95
CA ILE A 35 -2.98 3.87 0.46
C ILE A 35 -3.68 2.52 0.23
N SER A 36 -3.83 2.13 -1.05
CA SER A 36 -4.61 0.96 -1.46
C SER A 36 -4.23 0.51 -2.87
N PHE A 37 -3.44 -0.57 -2.99
CA PHE A 37 -3.18 -1.20 -4.30
C PHE A 37 -4.46 -1.56 -5.06
N PRO A 38 -5.50 -2.15 -4.43
CA PRO A 38 -6.73 -2.50 -5.13
C PRO A 38 -7.42 -1.28 -5.75
N SER A 39 -7.52 -0.17 -5.01
CA SER A 39 -8.09 1.07 -5.55
C SER A 39 -7.22 1.63 -6.67
N PHE A 40 -5.90 1.73 -6.40
CA PHE A 40 -4.93 2.32 -7.31
C PHE A 40 -4.94 1.66 -8.68
N TYR A 41 -4.99 0.33 -8.75
CA TYR A 41 -4.94 -0.37 -10.03
C TYR A 41 -6.33 -0.60 -10.65
N SER A 42 -7.41 -0.64 -9.87
CA SER A 42 -8.78 -0.81 -10.40
C SER A 42 -9.33 0.49 -11.00
N ARG A 43 -8.79 1.64 -10.57
CA ARG A 43 -9.25 2.97 -10.98
C ARG A 43 -8.13 3.79 -11.60
N PRO A 44 -7.61 3.43 -12.78
CA PRO A 44 -6.44 4.10 -13.37
C PRO A 44 -6.65 5.59 -13.67
N ASN A 45 -7.91 6.03 -13.82
CA ASN A 45 -8.26 7.40 -14.16
C ASN A 45 -8.71 8.25 -12.96
N ASP A 46 -8.77 7.68 -11.75
CA ASP A 46 -9.17 8.46 -10.57
C ASP A 46 -8.07 9.45 -10.16
N THR A 47 -8.47 10.61 -9.65
CA THR A 47 -7.54 11.67 -9.20
C THR A 47 -6.89 11.35 -7.86
N ASP A 48 -7.50 10.47 -7.07
CA ASP A 48 -7.14 10.22 -5.67
C ASP A 48 -6.21 9.01 -5.55
N ARG A 49 -5.10 9.05 -6.30
CA ARG A 49 -4.10 7.96 -6.38
C ARG A 49 -2.75 8.33 -5.76
N TRP A 50 -2.59 9.59 -5.36
CA TRP A 50 -1.32 10.16 -4.92
C TRP A 50 -0.73 9.46 -3.71
N ALA A 51 -1.55 9.06 -2.74
CA ALA A 51 -1.07 8.38 -1.55
C ALA A 51 -0.43 7.03 -1.88
N THR A 52 -1.11 6.23 -2.70
CA THR A 52 -0.55 4.95 -3.15
C THR A 52 0.65 5.13 -4.06
N TYR A 53 0.62 6.13 -4.96
CA TYR A 53 1.75 6.44 -5.82
C TYR A 53 3.00 6.81 -5.01
N PHE A 54 2.86 7.68 -4.00
CA PHE A 54 3.94 8.03 -3.10
C PHE A 54 4.46 6.82 -2.34
N PHE A 55 3.57 5.93 -1.86
CA PHE A 55 3.99 4.70 -1.20
C PHE A 55 4.80 3.77 -2.12
N LEU A 56 4.37 3.60 -3.38
CA LEU A 56 5.14 2.83 -4.38
C LEU A 56 6.50 3.47 -4.65
N HIS A 57 6.55 4.79 -4.85
CA HIS A 57 7.82 5.49 -5.03
C HIS A 57 8.73 5.37 -3.80
N PHE A 58 8.15 5.40 -2.60
CA PHE A 58 8.90 5.16 -1.38
C PHE A 58 9.52 3.77 -1.37
N LEU A 59 8.79 2.73 -1.78
CA LEU A 59 9.35 1.38 -1.95
C LEU A 59 10.48 1.40 -2.97
N ASP A 60 10.30 1.95 -4.18
CA ASP A 60 11.35 1.99 -5.21
C ASP A 60 12.69 2.57 -4.70
N VAL A 61 12.64 3.53 -3.77
CA VAL A 61 13.83 4.21 -3.23
C VAL A 61 14.38 3.51 -1.98
N GLU A 62 13.50 3.00 -1.12
CA GLU A 62 13.83 2.61 0.25
C GLU A 62 13.69 1.11 0.50
N GLU A 63 13.14 0.34 -0.43
CA GLU A 63 12.83 -1.10 -0.30
C GLU A 63 14.04 -1.93 0.12
N SER A 64 15.23 -1.60 -0.39
CA SER A 64 16.49 -2.24 0.00
C SER A 64 16.79 -2.21 1.52
N LYS A 65 16.10 -1.36 2.28
CA LYS A 65 16.20 -1.25 3.75
C LYS A 65 15.23 -2.19 4.48
N TYR A 66 14.36 -2.87 3.76
CA TYR A 66 13.34 -3.76 4.29
C TYR A 66 13.56 -5.19 3.78
N GLU A 67 13.21 -6.17 4.61
CA GLU A 67 13.25 -7.59 4.23
C GLU A 67 11.99 -7.94 3.40
N VAL A 68 12.03 -7.56 2.12
CA VAL A 68 11.03 -7.94 1.12
C VAL A 68 11.54 -9.18 0.38
N ASN A 69 10.70 -10.21 0.28
CA ASN A 69 10.98 -11.33 -0.61
C ASN A 69 10.56 -10.93 -2.03
N GLU A 70 11.54 -10.62 -2.87
CA GLU A 70 11.35 -10.18 -4.26
C GLU A 70 10.56 -11.22 -5.08
N ASP A 71 10.87 -12.51 -4.96
CA ASP A 71 10.15 -13.57 -5.71
C ASP A 71 8.66 -13.62 -5.33
N MET A 72 8.36 -13.44 -4.04
CA MET A 72 6.99 -13.41 -3.54
C MET A 72 6.27 -12.15 -4.02
N GLU A 73 6.93 -11.00 -3.95
CA GLU A 73 6.38 -9.75 -4.45
C GLU A 73 6.04 -9.84 -5.94
N ASP A 74 7.01 -10.24 -6.77
CA ASP A 74 6.82 -10.41 -8.22
C ASP A 74 5.64 -11.32 -8.53
N HIS A 75 5.51 -12.44 -7.79
CA HIS A 75 4.38 -13.35 -7.93
C HIS A 75 3.04 -12.65 -7.68
N TYR A 76 2.91 -11.91 -6.58
CA TYR A 76 1.65 -11.28 -6.21
C TYR A 76 1.34 -10.03 -7.04
N LEU A 77 2.34 -9.23 -7.42
CA LEU A 77 2.18 -8.08 -8.31
C LEU A 77 1.75 -8.52 -9.72
N LYS A 78 2.35 -9.59 -10.25
CA LYS A 78 1.93 -10.17 -11.53
C LYS A 78 0.48 -10.65 -11.45
N ARG A 79 0.13 -11.39 -10.40
CA ARG A 79 -1.24 -11.87 -10.19
C ARG A 79 -2.24 -10.73 -10.06
N PHE A 80 -1.87 -9.65 -9.36
CA PHE A 80 -2.64 -8.42 -9.30
C PHE A 80 -2.91 -7.89 -10.71
N THR A 81 -1.85 -7.68 -11.49
CA THR A 81 -1.93 -7.15 -12.86
C THR A 81 -2.83 -8.01 -13.75
N ASP A 82 -2.68 -9.34 -13.69
CA ASP A 82 -3.48 -10.27 -14.49
C ASP A 82 -4.97 -10.21 -14.15
N VAL A 83 -5.31 -10.20 -12.86
CA VAL A 83 -6.70 -10.12 -12.40
C VAL A 83 -7.34 -8.79 -12.76
N LEU A 84 -6.60 -7.69 -12.62
CA LEU A 84 -7.08 -6.36 -12.93
C LEU A 84 -7.25 -6.15 -14.43
N LYS A 85 -6.31 -6.64 -15.25
CA LYS A 85 -6.45 -6.65 -16.70
C LYS A 85 -7.70 -7.43 -17.13
N ASN A 86 -7.90 -8.62 -16.58
CA ASN A 86 -9.08 -9.43 -16.84
C ASN A 86 -10.39 -8.72 -16.43
N ASN A 87 -10.40 -8.07 -15.28
CA ASN A 87 -11.56 -7.30 -14.82
C ASN A 87 -11.80 -6.07 -15.71
N PHE A 88 -10.76 -5.37 -16.17
CA PHE A 88 -10.90 -4.26 -17.11
C PHE A 88 -11.43 -4.70 -18.49
N GLU A 89 -10.99 -5.86 -18.98
CA GLU A 89 -11.41 -6.41 -20.28
C GLU A 89 -12.85 -6.94 -20.26
N ASN A 90 -13.25 -7.62 -19.17
CA ASN A 90 -14.51 -8.35 -19.13
C ASN A 90 -15.60 -7.68 -18.28
N HIS A 91 -15.25 -6.75 -17.39
CA HIS A 91 -16.12 -6.17 -16.37
C HIS A 91 -15.79 -4.69 -16.15
N ARG A 92 -15.63 -3.94 -17.26
CA ARG A 92 -15.11 -2.56 -17.28
C ARG A 92 -15.83 -1.58 -16.33
N ASP A 93 -17.10 -1.86 -16.02
CA ASP A 93 -17.94 -1.04 -15.14
C ASP A 93 -18.03 -1.56 -13.68
N ASP A 94 -17.47 -2.73 -13.37
CA ASP A 94 -17.52 -3.34 -12.04
C ASP A 94 -16.22 -3.13 -11.25
N VAL A 95 -15.95 -1.85 -10.98
CA VAL A 95 -14.79 -1.40 -10.20
C VAL A 95 -14.79 -2.02 -8.79
N LEU A 96 -15.97 -2.19 -8.19
CA LEU A 96 -16.10 -2.79 -6.86
C LEU A 96 -15.65 -4.24 -6.83
N LYS A 97 -16.00 -5.03 -7.86
CA LYS A 97 -15.47 -6.40 -8.01
C LYS A 97 -13.96 -6.38 -8.17
N ALA A 98 -13.42 -5.50 -9.02
CA ALA A 98 -11.98 -5.40 -9.23
C ALA A 98 -11.21 -5.08 -7.94
N GLU A 99 -11.72 -4.15 -7.14
CA GLU A 99 -11.15 -3.83 -5.84
C GLU A 99 -11.25 -4.99 -4.85
N ASN A 100 -12.40 -5.69 -4.81
CA ASN A 100 -12.58 -6.83 -3.91
C ASN A 100 -11.66 -8.00 -4.27
N ASP A 101 -11.51 -8.30 -5.56
CA ASP A 101 -10.57 -9.30 -6.06
C ASP A 101 -9.13 -8.91 -5.68
N GLY A 102 -8.75 -7.65 -5.87
CA GLY A 102 -7.44 -7.12 -5.46
C GLY A 102 -7.21 -7.24 -3.94
N ARG A 103 -8.20 -6.90 -3.12
CA ARG A 103 -8.11 -7.06 -1.65
C ARG A 103 -7.87 -8.50 -1.25
N GLU A 104 -8.50 -9.44 -1.95
CA GLU A 104 -8.29 -10.86 -1.67
C GLU A 104 -6.86 -11.31 -2.00
N ILE A 105 -6.29 -10.82 -3.11
CA ILE A 105 -4.88 -11.05 -3.44
C ILE A 105 -3.96 -10.49 -2.34
N MET A 106 -4.20 -9.27 -1.83
CA MET A 106 -3.40 -8.72 -0.71
C MET A 106 -3.48 -9.58 0.55
N ARG A 107 -4.67 -10.09 0.91
CA ARG A 107 -4.82 -10.95 2.10
C ARG A 107 -4.00 -12.23 1.95
N GLN A 108 -3.99 -12.81 0.75
CA GLN A 108 -3.20 -13.99 0.45
C GLN A 108 -1.70 -13.69 0.50
N TRP A 109 -1.27 -12.57 -0.07
CA TRP A 109 0.12 -12.11 0.00
C TRP A 109 0.57 -11.89 1.44
N HIS A 110 -0.22 -11.16 2.24
CA HIS A 110 0.07 -10.94 3.65
C HIS A 110 0.22 -12.25 4.42
N LYS A 111 -0.67 -13.22 4.18
CA LYS A 111 -0.58 -14.55 4.80
C LYS A 111 0.70 -15.29 4.41
N ALA A 112 1.10 -15.22 3.14
CA ALA A 112 2.34 -15.83 2.66
C ALA A 112 3.58 -15.19 3.29
N ALA A 113 3.63 -13.85 3.34
CA ALA A 113 4.73 -13.10 3.94
C ALA A 113 4.87 -13.40 5.44
N LEU A 114 3.76 -13.52 6.18
CA LEU A 114 3.79 -13.93 7.58
C LEU A 114 4.30 -15.37 7.77
N ALA A 115 3.86 -16.30 6.91
CA ALA A 115 4.28 -17.69 6.98
C ALA A 115 5.78 -17.85 6.69
N GLU A 116 6.31 -17.10 5.73
CA GLU A 116 7.74 -17.06 5.43
C GLU A 116 8.55 -16.53 6.62
N ARG A 117 8.16 -15.39 7.18
CA ARG A 117 8.84 -14.82 8.36
C ARG A 117 8.83 -15.79 9.55
N ALA A 118 7.72 -16.49 9.76
CA ALA A 118 7.63 -17.51 10.79
C ALA A 118 8.60 -18.68 10.54
N ARG A 119 8.77 -19.11 9.28
CA ARG A 119 9.72 -20.16 8.92
C ARG A 119 11.17 -19.77 9.19
N TYR A 120 11.58 -18.55 8.85
CA TYR A 120 12.93 -18.08 9.16
C TYR A 120 13.21 -18.04 10.66
N LEU A 121 12.20 -17.76 11.49
CA LEU A 121 12.36 -17.80 12.94
C LEU A 121 12.49 -19.22 13.49
N THR A 122 11.80 -20.20 12.89
CA THR A 122 11.87 -21.60 13.33
C THR A 122 13.09 -22.35 12.79
N ASP A 123 13.57 -22.00 11.59
CA ASP A 123 14.71 -22.66 10.94
C ASP A 123 16.06 -22.10 11.45
N ASN A 124 16.07 -20.94 12.13
CA ASN A 124 17.24 -20.34 12.77
C ASN A 124 17.31 -20.59 14.30
N LEU A 125 16.52 -21.53 14.83
CA LEU A 125 16.55 -22.02 16.22
C LEU A 125 17.19 -23.42 16.28
#